data_AF-A0A6S6ZAU8-F1
#
_entry.id   AF-A0A6S6ZAU8-F1
#
_cell.length_a   1.000
_cell.length_b   1.000
_cell.length_c   1.000
_cell.angle_alpha   90.00
_cell.angle_beta   90.00
_cell.angle_gamma   90.00
#
_symmetry.space_group_name_H-M   'P 1'
#
loop_
_entity.id
_entity.type
_entity.pdbx_description
1 polymer ?
#
loop_
_entity_poly.entity_id
_entity_poly.type
_entity_poly.pdbx_seq_one_letter_code
_entity_poly.pdbx_strand_id
1 'polypeptide(L)'
;MVPNKPNSREVSADAPTDFIKSRRQKLVMTDTGMERRYYELRALSELRNALRSGDIWVRGSRQFKDLEEYSVSPEKSVSLK
;
A
#
# COMPACT_ATOMS: atom_id res chain seq x y z
N MET A 1 -28.18 -12.21 -4.48
CA MET A 1 -27.36 -11.08 -3.99
C MET A 1 -27.07 -11.34 -2.52
N VAL A 2 -25.86 -11.78 -2.16
CA VAL A 2 -25.52 -12.09 -0.76
C VAL A 2 -25.29 -10.77 -0.03
N PRO A 3 -26.04 -10.45 1.04
CA PRO A 3 -25.81 -9.22 1.80
C PRO A 3 -24.43 -9.29 2.45
N ASN A 4 -23.60 -8.30 2.14
CA ASN A 4 -22.31 -8.09 2.77
C ASN A 4 -22.55 -7.83 4.27
N LYS A 5 -22.30 -8.82 5.13
CA LYS A 5 -22.35 -8.64 6.59
C LYS A 5 -21.33 -7.56 6.95
N PRO A 6 -21.70 -6.50 7.69
CA PRO A 6 -20.71 -5.57 8.21
C PRO A 6 -19.80 -6.37 9.15
N ASN A 7 -18.58 -6.62 8.70
CA ASN A 7 -17.54 -7.27 9.49
C ASN A 7 -17.27 -6.33 10.68
N SER A 8 -17.89 -6.61 11.84
CA SER A 8 -17.90 -5.76 13.05
C SER A 8 -16.55 -5.67 13.76
N ARG A 9 -15.44 -5.89 13.04
CA ARG A 9 -14.11 -5.64 13.58
C ARG A 9 -13.85 -4.15 13.43
N GLU A 10 -13.87 -3.42 14.54
CA GLU A 10 -13.36 -2.05 14.57
C GLU A 10 -11.87 -2.06 14.19
N VAL A 11 -11.41 -0.96 13.63
CA VAL A 11 -9.96 -0.78 13.46
C VAL A 11 -9.39 -0.55 14.86
N SER A 12 -8.38 -1.34 15.24
CA SER A 12 -7.69 -1.15 16.52
C SER A 12 -7.24 0.30 16.68
N ALA A 13 -7.36 0.85 17.89
CA ALA A 13 -6.89 2.21 18.19
C ALA A 13 -5.39 2.40 17.88
N ASP A 14 -4.62 1.31 17.95
CA ASP A 14 -3.18 1.27 17.65
C ASP A 14 -2.86 1.13 16.16
N ALA A 15 -3.86 1.24 15.26
CA ALA A 15 -3.62 1.12 13.84
C ALA A 15 -2.72 2.27 13.33
N PRO A 16 -1.68 1.97 12.54
CA PRO A 16 -0.74 2.99 12.08
C PRO A 16 -1.46 4.00 11.18
N THR A 17 -1.28 5.29 11.42
CA THR A 17 -1.89 6.35 10.60
C THR A 17 -0.87 7.28 9.95
N ASP A 18 0.42 7.01 10.12
CA ASP A 18 1.53 7.84 9.63
C ASP A 18 1.54 7.97 8.10
N PHE A 19 1.03 6.96 7.39
CA PHE A 19 0.88 7.01 5.93
C PHE A 19 -0.26 7.93 5.45
N ILE A 20 -1.15 8.37 6.36
CA ILE A 20 -2.30 9.20 6.04
C ILE A 20 -1.89 10.67 6.17
N LYS A 21 -1.81 11.37 5.04
CA LYS A 21 -1.51 12.83 5.02
C LYS A 21 -2.42 13.60 5.97
N SER A 22 -1.86 14.55 6.74
CA SER A 22 -2.57 15.29 7.81
C SER A 22 -3.87 15.98 7.36
N ARG A 23 -3.92 16.44 6.11
CA ARG A 23 -5.14 17.03 5.51
C ARG A 23 -6.32 16.07 5.48
N ARG A 24 -6.07 14.75 5.42
CA ARG A 24 -7.08 13.69 5.30
C ARG A 24 -7.28 12.90 6.58
N GLN A 25 -6.43 13.08 7.60
CA GLN A 25 -6.58 12.43 8.90
C GLN A 25 -7.94 12.74 9.54
N LYS A 26 -8.46 13.97 9.38
CA LYS A 26 -9.79 14.37 9.87
C LYS A 26 -10.98 13.59 9.30
N LEU A 27 -10.80 12.91 8.16
CA LEU A 27 -11.84 12.08 7.55
C LEU A 27 -11.76 10.62 8.03
N VAL A 28 -10.58 10.21 8.51
CA VAL A 28 -10.30 8.85 8.95
C VAL A 28 -10.44 8.74 10.46
N MET A 29 -10.04 9.77 11.19
CA MET A 29 -10.21 9.88 12.64
C MET A 29 -11.44 10.73 12.91
N THR A 30 -12.41 10.13 13.59
CA THR A 30 -13.65 10.77 14.03
C THR A 30 -13.69 10.78 15.56
N ASP A 31 -14.55 11.61 16.16
CA ASP A 31 -14.67 11.73 17.61
C ASP A 31 -15.10 10.41 18.29
N THR A 32 -15.70 9.50 17.51
CA THR A 32 -16.13 8.17 17.95
C THR A 32 -15.10 7.06 17.66
N GLY A 33 -13.92 7.41 17.12
CA GLY A 33 -12.88 6.46 16.74
C GLY A 33 -12.51 6.51 15.26
N MET A 34 -11.85 5.48 14.76
CA MET A 34 -11.39 5.44 13.38
C MET A 34 -12.48 4.92 12.44
N GLU A 35 -12.82 5.69 11.41
CA GLU A 35 -13.75 5.25 10.37
C GLU A 35 -13.05 4.22 9.49
N ARG A 36 -13.42 2.95 9.70
CA ARG A 36 -12.76 1.79 9.10
C ARG A 36 -12.70 1.87 7.58
N ARG A 37 -13.77 2.30 6.91
CA ARG A 37 -13.85 2.26 5.44
C ARG A 37 -12.87 3.25 4.83
N TYR A 38 -12.77 4.45 5.39
CA TYR A 38 -11.83 5.49 5.00
C TYR A 38 -10.40 5.09 5.34
N TYR A 39 -10.18 4.43 6.48
CA TYR A 39 -8.88 3.85 6.81
C TYR A 39 -8.45 2.80 5.77
N GLU A 40 -9.29 1.80 5.49
CA GLU A 40 -9.00 0.74 4.51
C GLU A 40 -8.81 1.31 3.10
N LEU A 41 -9.66 2.24 2.67
CA LEU A 41 -9.52 2.92 1.39
C LEU A 41 -8.22 3.70 1.30
N ARG A 42 -7.78 4.32 2.40
CA ARG A 42 -6.49 5.01 2.45
C ARG A 42 -5.34 4.04 2.40
N ALA A 43 -5.36 2.98 3.21
CA ALA A 43 -4.33 1.96 3.22
C ALA A 43 -4.14 1.32 1.84
N LEU A 44 -5.23 0.93 1.17
CA LEU A 44 -5.18 0.37 -0.18
C LEU A 44 -4.68 1.38 -1.22
N SER A 45 -5.10 2.64 -1.10
CA SER A 45 -4.67 3.69 -2.02
C SER A 45 -3.18 3.97 -1.91
N GLU A 46 -2.66 4.10 -0.68
CA GLU A 46 -1.24 4.37 -0.45
C GLU A 46 -0.39 3.16 -0.81
N LEU A 47 -0.83 1.93 -0.51
CA LEU A 47 -0.15 0.71 -0.95
C LEU A 47 -0.05 0.66 -2.49
N ARG A 48 -1.14 0.94 -3.20
CA ARG A 48 -1.14 0.98 -4.67
C ARG A 48 -0.23 2.09 -5.21
N ASN A 49 -0.19 3.24 -4.53
CA ASN A 49 0.71 4.33 -4.92
C ASN A 49 2.18 3.91 -4.77
N ALA A 50 2.55 3.35 -3.62
CA ALA A 50 3.93 2.92 -3.33
C ALA A 50 4.40 1.79 -4.27
N LEU A 51 3.51 0.85 -4.61
CA LEU A 51 3.80 -0.18 -5.61
C LEU A 51 4.00 0.41 -7.01
N ARG A 52 3.30 1.49 -7.35
CA ARG A 52 3.38 2.13 -8.67
C ARG A 52 4.59 3.06 -8.82
N SER A 53 4.97 3.75 -7.75
CA SER A 53 6.20 4.57 -7.73
C SER A 53 7.46 3.72 -7.71
N GLY A 54 7.34 2.45 -7.30
CA GLY A 54 8.51 1.59 -7.07
C GLY A 54 9.16 1.81 -5.71
N ASP A 55 8.53 2.59 -4.82
CA ASP A 55 9.02 2.80 -3.45
C ASP A 55 9.02 1.50 -2.64
N ILE A 56 8.10 0.58 -3.00
CA ILE A 56 8.05 -0.78 -2.45
C ILE A 56 7.87 -1.79 -3.59
N TRP A 57 8.41 -2.98 -3.39
CA TRP A 57 8.27 -4.13 -4.28
C TRP A 57 7.90 -5.36 -3.48
N VAL A 58 7.26 -6.33 -4.14
CA VAL A 58 6.84 -7.58 -3.50
C VAL A 58 7.62 -8.72 -4.13
N ARG A 59 8.45 -9.39 -3.33
CA ARG A 59 9.21 -10.57 -3.77
C ARG A 59 8.26 -11.60 -4.38
N GLY A 60 8.58 -12.08 -5.59
CA GLY A 60 7.77 -13.05 -6.32
C GLY A 60 6.57 -12.47 -7.07
N SER A 61 6.31 -11.16 -6.94
CA SER A 61 5.32 -10.48 -7.79
C SER A 61 5.84 -10.40 -9.22
N ARG A 62 4.99 -10.74 -10.20
CA ARG A 62 5.33 -10.58 -11.62
C ARG A 62 5.20 -9.14 -12.11
N GLN A 63 4.44 -8.31 -11.40
CA GLN A 63 4.10 -6.94 -11.80
C GLN A 63 4.81 -5.86 -10.95
N PHE A 64 5.22 -6.21 -9.72
CA PHE A 64 5.84 -5.28 -8.76
C PHE A 64 7.15 -5.86 -8.24
N LYS A 65 8.13 -6.01 -9.13
CA LYS A 65 9.45 -6.57 -8.81
C LYS A 65 10.41 -5.51 -8.29
N ASP A 66 11.42 -5.99 -7.57
CA ASP A 66 12.56 -5.17 -7.18
C ASP A 66 13.24 -4.58 -8.41
N LEU A 67 13.63 -3.32 -8.33
CA LEU A 67 14.37 -2.67 -9.40
C LEU A 67 15.75 -3.32 -9.58
N GLU A 68 16.34 -3.85 -8.51
CA GLU A 68 17.59 -4.61 -8.56
C GLU A 68 17.43 -5.98 -9.26
N GLU A 69 16.22 -6.55 -9.32
CA GLU A 69 15.93 -7.75 -10.11
C GLU A 69 15.88 -7.43 -11.63
N TYR A 70 15.68 -6.15 -11.98
CA TYR A 70 15.79 -5.63 -13.34
C TYR A 70 17.19 -5.08 -13.67
N SER A 71 18.04 -4.81 -12.66
CA SER A 71 19.47 -4.52 -12.88
C SER A 71 20.12 -5.75 -13.51
N VAL A 72 20.30 -5.69 -14.82
CA VAL A 72 21.16 -6.63 -15.53
C VAL A 72 22.52 -6.56 -14.87
N SER A 73 22.98 -7.66 -14.27
CA SER A 73 24.36 -7.74 -13.76
C SER A 73 25.29 -7.19 -14.84
N PRO A 74 26.22 -6.26 -14.53
CA PRO A 74 27.08 -5.61 -15.53
C PRO A 74 27.89 -6.61 -16.37
N GLU A 75 27.98 -7.86 -15.92
CA GLU A 75 28.55 -9.01 -16.59
C GLU A 75 27.96 -9.31 -17.99
N LYS A 76 26.73 -8.84 -18.29
CA LYS A 76 26.10 -9.00 -19.61
C LYS A 76 26.25 -7.80 -20.56
N SER A 77 27.02 -6.79 -20.16
CA SER A 77 27.32 -5.61 -21.00
C SER A 77 28.68 -5.65 -21.69
N VAL A 78 29.34 -6.82 -21.74
CA VAL A 78 30.61 -7.02 -22.46
C VAL A 78 30.44 -8.09 -23.53
N SER A 79 29.57 -7.85 -24.52
CA SER A 79 29.69 -8.54 -25.82
C SER A 79 28.86 -7.84 -26.90
N LEU A 80 29.15 -6.57 -27.16
CA LEU A 80 28.90 -5.97 -28.47
C LEU A 80 30.23 -5.34 -28.89
N LYS A 81 31.00 -6.12 -29.67
CA LYS A 81 32.20 -5.72 -30.37
C LYS A 81 31.92 -5.83 -31.87
#